data_AF-A0A0D6PBP3-F1
#
_entry.id   AF-A0A0D6PBP3-F1
#
_cell.length_a   1.000
_cell.length_b   1.000
_cell.length_c   1.000
_cell.angle_alpha   90.00
_cell.angle_beta   90.00
_cell.angle_gamma   90.00
#
_symmetry.space_group_name_H-M   'P 1'
#
loop_
_entity.id
_entity.type
_entity.pdbx_description
1 polymer ?
#
loop_
_entity_poly.entity_id
_entity_poly.type
_entity_poly.pdbx_seq_one_letter_code
_entity_poly.pdbx_strand_id
1 'polypeptide(L)'
;MSAIGATKCSEFSQFLNDGPDKARSAWTIIMPWTQGYMAAWNDVRVNMLNKSPLDLYPASFPESAQKAYIANFCEKHSNYQILDAVINLVQIMQKTQ
;
A
#
# COMPACT_ATOMS: atom_id res chain seq x y z
N MET A 1 20.28 2.41 -0.99
CA MET A 1 18.92 2.15 -0.45
C MET A 1 18.01 1.94 -1.64
N SER A 2 17.41 0.75 -1.79
CA SER A 2 16.34 0.55 -2.77
C SER A 2 15.16 1.48 -2.43
N ALA A 3 14.51 2.06 -3.43
CA ALA A 3 13.30 2.84 -3.20
C ALA A 3 12.26 1.94 -2.51
N ILE A 4 11.54 2.43 -1.48
CA ILE A 4 10.58 1.65 -0.67
C ILE A 4 9.60 0.87 -1.55
N GLY A 5 9.09 1.50 -2.62
CA GLY A 5 8.18 0.85 -3.56
C GLY A 5 8.79 -0.33 -4.31
N ALA A 6 10.11 -0.35 -4.51
CA ALA A 6 10.85 -1.40 -5.20
C ALA A 6 11.34 -2.53 -4.28
N THR A 7 11.14 -2.41 -2.96
CA THR A 7 11.41 -3.48 -2.01
C THR A 7 10.56 -4.70 -2.36
N LYS A 8 11.19 -5.89 -2.38
CA LYS A 8 10.47 -7.14 -2.67
C LYS A 8 9.53 -7.49 -1.54
N CYS A 9 8.39 -8.08 -1.89
CA CYS A 9 7.42 -8.61 -0.94
C CYS A 9 8.03 -9.68 -0.03
N SER A 10 8.98 -10.49 -0.50
CA SER A 10 9.73 -11.43 0.33
C SER A 10 10.54 -10.73 1.45
N GLU A 11 11.22 -9.63 1.10
CA GLU A 11 12.03 -8.86 2.06
C GLU A 11 11.12 -8.15 3.07
N PHE A 12 10.01 -7.57 2.59
CA PHE A 12 9.02 -6.95 3.44
C PHE A 12 8.40 -7.94 4.43
N SER A 13 7.98 -9.11 3.94
CA SER A 13 7.39 -10.15 4.78
C SER A 13 8.38 -10.65 5.83
N GLN A 14 9.67 -10.74 5.50
CA GLN A 14 10.70 -11.05 6.49
C GLN A 14 10.78 -9.97 7.59
N PHE A 15 10.80 -8.69 7.23
CA PHE A 15 10.82 -7.60 8.22
C PHE A 15 9.60 -7.62 9.16
N LEU A 16 8.43 -7.98 8.65
CA LEU A 16 7.23 -8.13 9.47
C LEU A 16 7.33 -9.31 10.46
N ASN A 17 8.01 -10.38 10.06
CA ASN A 17 8.14 -11.61 10.87
C ASN A 17 9.34 -11.60 11.83
N ASP A 18 10.31 -10.69 11.64
CA ASP A 18 11.50 -10.60 12.49
C ASP A 18 11.21 -10.06 13.92
N GLY A 19 9.98 -9.62 14.21
CA GLY A 19 9.54 -9.19 15.54
C GLY A 19 8.73 -7.89 15.55
N PRO A 20 8.05 -7.58 16.66
CA PRO A 20 7.09 -6.48 16.74
C PRO A 20 7.73 -5.10 16.50
N ASP A 21 8.95 -4.87 16.96
CA ASP A 21 9.64 -3.58 16.79
C ASP A 21 10.05 -3.31 15.34
N LYS A 22 10.50 -4.35 14.63
CA LYS A 22 10.83 -4.26 13.20
C LYS A 22 9.58 -4.11 12.35
N ALA A 23 8.53 -4.87 12.66
CA ALA A 23 7.23 -4.72 12.00
C ALA A 23 6.69 -3.28 12.17
N ARG A 24 6.75 -2.73 13.39
CA ARG A 24 6.39 -1.34 13.65
C ARG A 24 7.22 -0.37 12.83
N SER A 25 8.53 -0.54 12.79
CA SER A 25 9.44 0.32 12.02
C SER A 25 9.13 0.28 10.52
N ALA A 26 8.89 -0.91 9.97
CA ALA A 26 8.51 -1.09 8.56
C ALA A 26 7.20 -0.34 8.24
N TRP A 27 6.16 -0.49 9.07
CA TRP A 27 4.88 0.19 8.86
C TRP A 27 4.96 1.71 9.03
N THR A 28 5.88 2.21 9.87
CA THR A 28 6.10 3.66 10.06
C THR A 28 6.67 4.31 8.80
N ILE A 29 7.30 3.53 7.92
CA ILE A 29 7.87 4.01 6.66
C ILE A 29 6.92 3.73 5.49
N ILE A 30 6.36 2.52 5.44
CA ILE A 30 5.55 2.05 4.30
C ILE A 30 4.23 2.79 4.22
N MET A 31 3.52 2.98 5.33
CA MET A 31 2.21 3.62 5.24
C MET A 31 2.26 5.07 4.78
N PRO A 32 3.13 5.95 5.32
CA PRO A 32 3.25 7.30 4.77
C PRO A 32 3.59 7.32 3.28
N TRP A 33 4.46 6.41 2.84
CA TRP A 33 4.79 6.27 1.42
C TRP A 33 3.58 5.82 0.58
N THR A 34 2.85 4.79 1.02
CA THR A 34 1.61 4.31 0.38
C THR A 34 0.60 5.44 0.25
N GLN A 35 0.37 6.21 1.31
CA GLN A 35 -0.59 7.31 1.31
C GLN A 35 -0.18 8.45 0.40
N GLY A 36 1.12 8.79 0.37
CA GLY A 36 1.67 9.75 -0.58
C GLY A 36 1.48 9.30 -2.04
N TYR A 37 1.71 8.02 -2.34
CA TYR A 37 1.45 7.45 -3.67
C TYR A 37 -0.03 7.54 -4.06
N MET A 38 -0.93 7.17 -3.15
CA MET A 38 -2.38 7.22 -3.41
C MET A 38 -2.90 8.65 -3.59
N ALA A 39 -2.38 9.61 -2.82
CA ALA A 39 -2.70 11.02 -2.98
C ALA A 39 -2.23 11.56 -4.34
N ALA A 40 -1.00 11.23 -4.77
CA ALA A 40 -0.51 11.59 -6.09
C ALA A 40 -1.35 10.96 -7.21
N TRP A 41 -1.77 9.71 -7.04
CA TRP A 41 -2.68 9.04 -7.97
C TRP A 41 -4.06 9.73 -8.05
N ASN A 42 -4.59 10.20 -6.93
CA ASN A 42 -5.82 10.98 -6.90
C ASN A 42 -5.71 12.28 -7.70
N ASP A 43 -4.58 12.97 -7.60
CA ASP A 43 -4.33 14.18 -8.39
C ASP A 43 -4.41 13.89 -9.90
N VAL A 44 -3.75 12.82 -10.35
CA VAL A 44 -3.84 12.35 -11.74
C VAL A 44 -5.29 11.99 -12.11
N ARG A 45 -6.02 11.28 -11.25
CA ARG A 45 -7.42 10.91 -11.51
C ARG A 45 -8.32 12.12 -11.72
N VAL A 46 -8.21 13.13 -10.85
CA VAL A 46 -9.06 14.31 -10.89
C VAL A 46 -8.66 15.20 -12.06
N ASN A 47 -7.39 15.57 -12.16
CA ASN A 47 -6.93 16.59 -13.10
C ASN A 47 -6.72 16.06 -14.52
N MET A 48 -6.23 14.82 -14.67
CA MET A 48 -5.93 14.26 -16.00
C MET A 48 -7.04 13.36 -16.52
N LEU A 49 -7.68 12.58 -15.65
CA LEU A 49 -8.70 11.60 -16.05
C LEU A 49 -10.14 12.10 -15.86
N ASN A 50 -10.33 13.30 -15.28
CA ASN A 50 -11.64 13.88 -14.96
C ASN A 50 -12.56 12.91 -14.20
N LYS A 51 -11.98 12.17 -13.23
CA LYS A 51 -12.71 11.24 -12.36
C LYS A 51 -12.84 11.81 -10.95
N SER A 52 -13.88 11.40 -10.23
CA SER A 52 -14.01 11.73 -8.81
C SER A 52 -12.79 11.25 -8.01
N PRO A 53 -12.38 12.01 -6.97
CA PRO A 53 -11.31 11.61 -6.08
C PRO A 53 -11.71 10.31 -5.36
N LEU A 54 -10.72 9.45 -5.09
CA LEU A 54 -10.91 8.28 -4.24
C LEU A 54 -10.80 8.71 -2.78
N ASP A 55 -11.71 8.25 -1.92
CA ASP A 55 -11.49 8.35 -0.47
C ASP A 55 -10.31 7.45 -0.10
N LEU A 56 -9.28 8.02 0.49
CA LEU A 56 -8.07 7.29 0.88
C LEU A 56 -8.26 6.49 2.18
N TYR A 57 -9.30 6.81 2.96
CA TYR A 57 -9.62 6.15 4.23
C TYR A 57 -11.13 5.93 4.38
N PRO A 58 -11.78 5.23 3.44
CA PRO A 58 -13.20 4.95 3.54
C PRO A 58 -13.47 4.10 4.79
N ALA A 59 -14.62 4.31 5.42
CA ALA A 59 -15.00 3.54 6.62
C ALA A 59 -15.02 2.01 6.36
N SER A 60 -15.28 1.59 5.13
CA SER A 60 -15.24 0.20 4.68
C SER A 60 -13.82 -0.36 4.52
N PHE A 61 -12.81 0.50 4.43
CA PHE A 61 -11.42 0.13 4.17
C PHE A 61 -10.42 1.00 4.95
N PRO A 62 -10.47 0.96 6.31
CA PRO A 62 -9.60 1.77 7.16
C PRO A 62 -8.13 1.37 7.03
N GLU A 63 -7.22 2.18 7.59
CA GLU A 63 -5.77 1.96 7.50
C GLU A 63 -5.34 0.55 7.96
N SER A 64 -5.96 0.00 9.00
CA SER A 64 -5.68 -1.37 9.47
C SER A 64 -6.02 -2.43 8.43
N ALA A 65 -7.11 -2.26 7.68
CA ALA A 65 -7.48 -3.14 6.57
C ALA A 65 -6.51 -2.99 5.39
N GLN A 66 -6.04 -1.77 5.12
CA GLN A 66 -5.02 -1.50 4.10
C GLN A 66 -3.68 -2.19 4.44
N LYS A 67 -3.22 -2.07 5.70
CA LYS A 67 -2.04 -2.79 6.20
C LYS A 67 -2.17 -4.30 6.03
N ALA A 68 -3.30 -4.86 6.49
CA ALA A 68 -3.59 -6.28 6.36
C ALA A 68 -3.61 -6.73 4.90
N TYR A 69 -4.18 -5.91 4.01
CA TYR A 69 -4.20 -6.19 2.57
C TYR A 69 -2.79 -6.29 1.98
N ILE A 70 -1.94 -5.29 2.24
CA ILE A 70 -0.56 -5.24 1.72
C ILE A 70 0.26 -6.42 2.25
N ALA A 71 0.13 -6.75 3.55
CA ALA A 71 0.80 -7.91 4.14
C ALA A 71 0.35 -9.22 3.46
N ASN A 72 -0.96 -9.46 3.38
CA ASN A 72 -1.52 -10.66 2.77
C ASN A 72 -1.16 -10.79 1.28
N PHE A 73 -1.10 -9.67 0.55
CA PHE A 73 -0.65 -9.66 -0.84
C PHE A 73 0.81 -10.10 -0.93
N CYS A 74 1.69 -9.53 -0.09
CA CYS A 74 3.11 -9.85 -0.13
C CYS A 74 3.45 -11.27 0.35
N GLU A 75 2.66 -11.85 1.26
CA GLU A 75 2.78 -13.27 1.63
C GLU A 75 2.50 -14.19 0.45
N LYS A 76 1.49 -13.86 -0.38
CA LYS A 76 1.09 -14.66 -1.55
C LYS A 76 1.96 -14.44 -2.78
N HIS A 77 2.57 -13.26 -2.88
CA HIS A 77 3.28 -12.80 -4.07
C HIS A 77 4.72 -12.38 -3.74
N SER A 78 5.52 -13.29 -3.19
CA SER A 78 6.87 -13.01 -2.67
C SER A 78 7.84 -12.37 -3.69
N ASN A 79 7.66 -12.66 -4.99
CA ASN A 79 8.49 -12.11 -6.08
C ASN A 79 8.06 -10.71 -6.55
N TYR A 80 6.92 -10.20 -6.09
CA TYR A 80 6.40 -8.87 -6.44
C TYR A 80 7.04 -7.80 -5.56
N GLN A 81 6.79 -6.53 -5.88
CA GLN A 81 7.26 -5.38 -5.10
C GLN A 81 6.12 -4.81 -4.24
N ILE A 82 6.47 -4.05 -3.20
CA ILE A 82 5.47 -3.35 -2.38
C ILE A 82 4.58 -2.44 -3.23
N LEU A 83 5.15 -1.80 -4.27
CA LEU A 83 4.40 -0.97 -5.20
C LEU A 83 3.26 -1.74 -5.89
N ASP A 84 3.48 -3.00 -6.27
CA ASP A 84 2.45 -3.82 -6.90
C ASP A 84 1.27 -4.06 -5.95
N ALA A 85 1.56 -4.30 -4.67
CA ALA A 85 0.54 -4.45 -3.62
C ALA A 85 -0.28 -3.15 -3.46
N VAL A 86 0.38 -1.99 -3.48
CA VAL A 86 -0.29 -0.68 -3.37
C VAL A 86 -1.13 -0.35 -4.60
N ILE A 87 -0.63 -0.60 -5.81
CA ILE A 87 -1.41 -0.43 -7.05
C ILE A 87 -2.66 -1.30 -7.00
N ASN A 88 -2.52 -2.56 -6.57
CA ASN A 88 -3.63 -3.48 -6.47
C ASN A 88 -4.65 -3.06 -5.39
N LEU A 89 -4.17 -2.59 -4.24
CA LEU A 89 -5.01 -2.00 -3.19
C LEU A 89 -5.85 -0.83 -3.74
N VAL A 90 -5.23 0.10 -4.48
CA VAL A 90 -5.93 1.23 -5.11
C VAL A 90 -7.02 0.76 -6.06
N GLN A 91 -6.78 -0.30 -6.84
CA GLN A 91 -7.79 -0.87 -7.73
C GLN A 91 -8.96 -1.50 -6.97
N ILE A 92 -8.70 -2.14 -5.82
CA ILE A 92 -9.77 -2.68 -4.96
C ILE A 92 -10.62 -1.56 -4.38
N MET A 93 -9.98 -0.53 -3.81
CA MET A 93 -10.69 0.60 -3.21
C MET A 93 -11.59 1.32 -4.21
N GLN A 94 -11.16 1.43 -5.48
CA GLN A 94 -11.96 2.01 -6.57
C GLN A 94 -13.23 1.21 -6.90
N LYS A 95 -13.30 -0.08 -6.60
CA LYS A 95 -14.48 -0.92 -6.87
C LYS A 95 -15.48 -0.91 -5.71
N THR A 96 -15.03 -0.50 -4.54
CA THR A 96 -15.81 -0.52 -3.29
C THR A 96 -16.41 0.84 -2.91
N GLN A 97 -16.16 1.86 -3.74
CA GLN A 97 -16.62 3.25 -3.54
C GLN A 97 -17.43 3.72 -4.75
#